data_AF-A0A103YNG6-F1
#
_entry.id   AF-A0A103YNG6-F1
#
_cell.length_a   1.000
_cell.length_b   1.000
_cell.length_c   1.000
_cell.angle_alpha   90.00
_cell.angle_beta   90.00
_cell.angle_gamma   90.00
#
_symmetry.space_group_name_H-M   'P 1'
#
loop_
_entity.id
_entity.type
_entity.pdbx_description
1 polymer ?
#
loop_
_entity_poly.entity_id
_entity_poly.type
_entity_poly.pdbx_seq_one_letter_code
_entity_poly.pdbx_strand_id
1 'polypeptide(L)'
;MAAGLRVRTQGWWSLVKEGEREYEIPYLIQEFNGFRLQESTTPSRDDRILGNIFDGIQRPLKTIAKRSGDVYIPRGVSVPALDKDILWEFQPKKLGEGDLVTSGDLYATVFENSLVEHHIALPPDAMGKITYVAPPGQYSLKDTVLELEFQGVKKKFTMLQTWPVRTPRPVASKLAADTPLLTGQ
;
A
#
# COMPACT_ATOMS: atom_id res chain seq x y z
N MET A 1 -41.89 -16.06 -10.15
CA MET A 1 -42.43 -14.81 -10.74
C MET A 1 -42.85 -13.88 -9.62
N ALA A 2 -42.64 -12.57 -9.83
CA ALA A 2 -43.01 -11.42 -8.99
C ALA A 2 -42.30 -11.31 -7.62
N ALA A 3 -41.94 -10.14 -7.11
CA ALA A 3 -41.73 -8.80 -7.65
C ALA A 3 -40.98 -8.02 -6.56
N GLY A 4 -40.11 -7.09 -6.96
CA GLY A 4 -39.34 -6.28 -6.03
C GLY A 4 -40.19 -5.32 -5.19
N LEU A 5 -39.70 -5.04 -3.98
CA LEU A 5 -40.01 -3.80 -3.27
C LEU A 5 -38.70 -3.08 -2.94
N ARG A 6 -38.42 -2.02 -3.70
CA ARG A 6 -37.26 -1.15 -3.50
C ARG A 6 -37.71 0.01 -2.62
N VAL A 7 -37.39 -0.04 -1.33
CA VAL A 7 -37.61 1.08 -0.42
C VAL A 7 -36.28 1.84 -0.30
N ARG A 8 -36.25 3.07 -0.82
CA ARG A 8 -35.20 4.06 -0.54
C ARG A 8 -35.48 4.64 0.84
N THR A 9 -34.61 4.36 1.80
CA THR A 9 -34.47 5.20 3.00
C THR A 9 -32.99 5.48 3.25
N GLN A 10 -32.78 6.65 3.83
CA GLN A 10 -31.54 7.41 3.93
C GLN A 10 -30.38 6.59 4.53
N GLY A 11 -29.15 6.97 4.16
CA GLY A 11 -27.93 6.32 4.59
C GLY A 11 -27.80 6.28 6.11
N TRP A 12 -28.01 5.08 6.66
CA TRP A 12 -27.70 4.70 8.03
C TRP A 12 -26.95 3.39 7.95
N TRP A 13 -25.71 3.36 8.45
CA TRP A 13 -24.95 2.14 8.58
C TRP A 13 -25.45 1.38 9.82
N SER A 14 -26.28 0.37 9.59
CA SER A 14 -26.50 -0.68 10.58
C SER A 14 -25.31 -1.64 10.57
N LEU A 15 -24.83 -2.03 11.75
CA LEU A 15 -23.95 -3.18 11.91
C LEU A 15 -24.78 -4.45 11.67
N VAL A 16 -24.84 -4.89 10.42
CA VAL A 16 -25.28 -6.25 10.08
C VAL A 16 -24.08 -7.17 10.34
N LYS A 17 -24.24 -8.09 11.29
CA LYS A 17 -23.23 -9.10 11.66
C LYS A 17 -23.31 -10.33 10.75
N GLU A 18 -23.44 -10.10 9.45
CA GLU A 18 -23.48 -11.13 8.42
C GLU A 18 -22.91 -10.52 7.14
N GLY A 19 -21.75 -11.02 6.69
CA GLY A 19 -21.01 -10.49 5.55
C GLY A 19 -19.70 -9.82 5.96
N GLU A 20 -18.60 -10.54 5.76
CA GLU A 20 -17.22 -10.10 5.96
C GLU A 20 -16.98 -8.75 5.27
N ARG A 21 -16.71 -7.70 6.05
CA ARG A 21 -15.98 -6.52 5.53
C ARG A 21 -14.51 -6.76 5.79
N GLU A 22 -13.85 -7.23 4.75
CA GLU A 22 -12.40 -7.31 4.68
C GLU A 22 -11.87 -5.86 4.68
N TYR A 23 -11.25 -5.45 5.78
CA TYR A 23 -10.57 -4.17 5.84
C TYR A 23 -9.24 -4.36 5.15
N GLU A 24 -9.13 -3.83 3.93
CA GLU A 24 -7.88 -3.87 3.20
C GLU A 24 -7.09 -2.60 3.48
N ILE A 25 -5.88 -2.75 4.00
CA ILE A 25 -5.00 -1.61 4.21
C ILE A 25 -4.02 -1.48 3.04
N PRO A 26 -3.94 -0.30 2.40
CA PRO A 26 -2.85 0.00 1.49
C PRO A 26 -1.50 0.01 2.21
N TYR A 27 -0.56 -0.79 1.71
CA TYR A 27 0.82 -0.82 2.21
C TYR A 27 1.80 -1.08 1.07
N LEU A 28 3.09 -0.94 1.35
CA LEU A 28 4.23 -1.40 0.55
C LEU A 28 5.05 -2.40 1.43
N ILE A 29 6.04 -3.12 0.90
CA ILE A 29 6.84 -4.13 1.66
C ILE A 29 8.25 -3.62 1.87
N GLN A 30 8.65 -3.38 3.11
CA GLN A 30 9.98 -2.87 3.44
C GLN A 30 10.97 -4.01 3.75
N GLU A 31 12.13 -3.99 3.10
CA GLU A 31 13.37 -4.63 3.57
C GLU A 31 14.34 -3.53 4.04
N PHE A 32 15.11 -3.77 5.10
CA PHE A 32 16.14 -2.84 5.57
C PHE A 32 17.51 -3.32 5.11
N ASN A 33 18.22 -2.53 4.31
CA ASN A 33 19.66 -2.73 4.07
C ASN A 33 20.38 -1.38 3.89
N GLY A 34 21.27 -1.06 4.83
CA GLY A 34 22.35 -0.08 4.64
C GLY A 34 21.95 1.40 4.75
N PHE A 35 22.59 2.12 5.67
CA PHE A 35 22.39 3.56 5.89
C PHE A 35 23.29 4.41 5.00
N ARG A 36 22.72 5.37 4.26
CA ARG A 36 23.44 6.53 3.71
C ARG A 36 22.50 7.74 3.67
N LEU A 37 22.83 8.80 4.39
CA LEU A 37 22.09 10.05 4.38
C LEU A 37 22.44 10.87 3.13
N GLN A 38 21.43 11.23 2.33
CA GLN A 38 21.52 12.33 1.39
C GLN A 38 20.42 13.36 1.69
N GLU A 39 20.80 14.62 1.69
CA GLU A 39 19.92 15.77 1.86
C GLU A 39 19.13 15.98 0.55
N SER A 40 17.79 16.06 0.60
CA SER A 40 16.99 16.34 -0.60
C SER A 40 15.91 17.39 -0.30
N THR A 41 16.00 18.52 -0.99
CA THR A 41 14.98 19.56 -1.11
C THR A 41 13.83 19.06 -2.00
N THR A 42 12.75 18.54 -1.39
CA THR A 42 11.51 18.14 -2.10
C THR A 42 10.30 18.37 -1.17
N PRO A 43 9.09 18.64 -1.68
CA PRO A 43 7.96 19.11 -0.87
C PRO A 43 7.55 18.08 0.19
N SER A 44 6.94 18.57 1.28
CA SER A 44 6.68 17.84 2.54
C SER A 44 6.30 16.37 2.31
N ARG A 45 7.23 15.47 2.61
CA ARG A 45 7.07 14.00 2.53
C ARG A 45 6.14 13.44 3.62
N ASP A 46 5.65 14.31 4.51
CA ASP A 46 4.82 13.99 5.67
C ASP A 46 3.47 13.33 5.35
N ASP A 47 2.99 13.42 4.11
CA ASP A 47 1.69 12.85 3.73
C ASP A 47 1.81 11.39 3.21
N ARG A 48 3.01 10.80 3.27
CA ARG A 48 3.32 9.39 2.97
C ARG A 48 3.14 8.48 4.20
N ILE A 49 3.15 7.16 4.04
CA ILE A 49 2.80 6.21 5.11
C ILE A 49 3.62 6.45 6.38
N LEU A 50 4.95 6.53 6.28
CA LEU A 50 5.84 6.67 7.46
C LEU A 50 5.85 8.07 8.08
N GLY A 51 5.30 9.08 7.40
CA GLY A 51 5.21 10.47 7.89
C GLY A 51 3.85 10.86 8.45
N ASN A 52 2.83 10.03 8.24
CA ASN A 52 1.43 10.39 8.48
C ASN A 52 0.88 9.79 9.79
N ILE A 53 -0.08 10.48 10.39
CA ILE A 53 -0.75 10.05 11.62
C ILE A 53 -2.16 9.56 11.28
N PHE A 54 -2.43 8.32 11.65
CA PHE A 54 -3.68 7.62 11.36
C PHE A 54 -4.53 7.40 12.62
N ASP A 55 -5.85 7.35 12.45
CA ASP A 55 -6.76 6.87 13.48
C ASP A 55 -6.81 5.33 13.55
N GLY A 56 -7.62 4.79 14.47
CA GLY A 56 -7.75 3.34 14.68
C GLY A 56 -8.36 2.54 13.51
N ILE A 57 -8.85 3.21 12.46
CA ILE A 57 -9.31 2.58 11.21
C ILE A 57 -8.55 3.11 9.99
N GLN A 58 -7.36 3.64 10.22
CA GLN A 58 -6.40 4.08 9.20
C GLN A 58 -6.83 5.28 8.35
N ARG A 59 -7.56 6.24 8.91
CA ARG A 59 -7.84 7.52 8.26
C ARG A 59 -6.80 8.58 8.68
N PRO A 60 -6.23 9.35 7.74
CA PRO A 60 -5.22 10.36 8.08
C PRO A 60 -5.83 11.54 8.85
N LEU A 61 -5.38 11.74 10.09
CA LEU A 61 -5.92 12.75 11.00
C LEU A 61 -5.72 14.17 10.48
N LYS A 62 -4.57 14.44 9.86
CA LYS A 62 -4.25 15.74 9.24
C LYS A 62 -5.24 16.09 8.13
N THR A 63 -5.58 15.11 7.30
CA THR A 63 -6.56 15.28 6.21
C THR A 63 -7.98 15.45 6.76
N ILE A 64 -8.34 14.71 7.81
CA ILE A 64 -9.63 14.90 8.50
C ILE A 64 -9.73 16.33 9.05
N ALA A 65 -8.73 16.78 9.81
CA ALA A 65 -8.72 18.10 10.43
C ALA A 65 -8.80 19.24 9.39
N LYS A 66 -8.02 19.14 8.30
CA LYS A 66 -8.08 20.09 7.19
C LYS A 66 -9.47 20.14 6.53
N ARG A 67 -10.15 19.00 6.42
CA ARG A 67 -11.46 18.90 5.77
C ARG A 67 -12.62 19.29 6.69
N SER A 68 -12.52 18.99 7.98
CA SER A 68 -13.53 19.36 8.97
C SER A 68 -13.43 20.82 9.40
N GLY A 69 -12.21 21.40 9.38
CA GLY A 69 -11.94 22.72 9.95
C GLY A 69 -12.12 22.75 11.48
N ASP A 70 -12.12 21.59 12.12
CA ASP A 70 -12.43 21.40 13.53
C ASP A 70 -11.42 20.41 14.16
N VAL A 71 -11.19 20.55 15.46
CA VAL A 71 -10.36 19.67 16.28
C VAL A 71 -11.07 18.33 16.52
N TYR A 72 -12.40 18.29 16.44
CA TYR A 72 -13.18 17.06 16.59
C TYR A 72 -13.33 16.28 15.27
N ILE A 73 -13.36 14.95 15.37
CA ILE A 73 -13.59 14.05 14.22
C ILE A 73 -15.10 13.95 13.93
N PRO A 74 -15.59 14.45 12.79
CA PRO A 74 -17.02 14.37 12.47
C PRO A 74 -17.45 12.93 12.21
N ARG A 75 -18.67 12.59 12.65
CA ARG A 75 -19.26 11.26 12.39
C ARG A 75 -19.50 11.08 10.89
N GLY A 76 -19.15 9.89 10.37
CA GLY A 76 -19.35 9.55 8.96
C GLY A 76 -18.29 10.09 8.00
N VAL A 77 -17.21 10.71 8.48
CA VAL A 77 -16.11 11.15 7.60
C VAL A 77 -15.43 9.96 6.92
N SER A 78 -15.38 10.01 5.60
CA SER A 78 -14.66 9.06 4.75
C SER A 78 -13.58 9.81 3.99
N VAL A 79 -12.33 9.44 4.24
CA VAL A 79 -11.14 9.95 3.56
C VAL A 79 -10.26 8.75 3.18
N PRO A 80 -9.56 8.79 2.03
CA PRO A 80 -8.62 7.74 1.67
C PRO A 80 -7.45 7.72 2.65
N ALA A 81 -6.89 6.53 2.91
CA ALA A 81 -5.73 6.37 3.79
C ALA A 81 -4.51 7.13 3.24
N LEU A 82 -4.25 6.98 1.94
CA LEU A 82 -3.15 7.64 1.26
C LEU A 82 -3.69 8.54 0.15
N ASP A 83 -3.02 9.68 -0.03
CA ASP A 83 -3.25 10.51 -1.20
C ASP A 83 -2.68 9.80 -2.43
N LYS A 84 -3.58 9.49 -3.36
CA LYS A 84 -3.26 8.73 -4.57
C LYS A 84 -2.69 9.60 -5.69
N ASP A 85 -2.75 10.92 -5.53
CA ASP A 85 -2.28 11.88 -6.53
C ASP A 85 -0.83 12.33 -6.26
N ILE A 86 -0.28 11.98 -5.09
CA ILE A 86 1.15 12.14 -4.78
C ILE A 86 1.98 11.30 -5.74
N LEU A 87 3.00 11.93 -6.32
CA LEU A 87 3.98 11.27 -7.17
C LEU A 87 5.14 10.70 -6.32
N TRP A 88 5.56 9.51 -6.71
CA TRP A 88 6.58 8.70 -6.09
C TRP A 88 7.70 8.44 -7.09
N GLU A 89 8.93 8.61 -6.63
CA GLU A 89 10.10 8.27 -7.42
C GLU A 89 10.25 6.75 -7.43
N PHE A 90 9.85 6.16 -8.53
CA PHE A 90 9.90 4.72 -8.79
C PHE A 90 11.23 4.34 -9.42
N GLN A 91 11.91 3.38 -8.79
CA GLN A 91 13.13 2.79 -9.31
C GLN A 91 12.92 1.27 -9.49
N PRO A 92 12.76 0.77 -10.72
CA PRO A 92 12.65 -0.67 -10.95
C PRO A 92 13.95 -1.37 -10.55
N LYS A 93 13.83 -2.58 -9.98
CA LYS A 93 15.00 -3.46 -9.76
C LYS A 93 15.51 -4.00 -11.10
N LYS A 94 16.63 -4.73 -11.06
CA LYS A 94 17.22 -5.43 -12.22
C LYS A 94 16.35 -6.62 -12.67
N LEU A 95 15.12 -6.34 -13.09
CA LEU A 95 14.17 -7.28 -13.68
C LEU A 95 13.72 -6.70 -15.02
N GLY A 96 13.68 -7.55 -16.04
CA GLY A 96 13.33 -7.18 -17.40
C GLY A 96 12.13 -7.93 -17.94
N GLU A 97 11.69 -7.52 -19.12
CA GLU A 97 10.70 -8.28 -19.88
C GLU A 97 11.20 -9.70 -20.12
N GLY A 98 10.38 -10.65 -19.71
CA GLY A 98 10.62 -12.07 -19.88
C GLY A 98 11.17 -12.81 -18.67
N ASP A 99 11.54 -12.11 -17.61
CA ASP A 99 11.93 -12.75 -16.35
C ASP A 99 10.71 -13.38 -15.66
N LEU A 100 10.95 -14.46 -14.92
CA LEU A 100 9.94 -15.13 -14.11
C LEU A 100 9.98 -14.58 -12.69
N VAL A 101 8.83 -14.16 -12.19
CA VAL A 101 8.68 -13.64 -10.82
C VAL A 101 7.52 -14.30 -10.11
N THR A 102 7.63 -14.35 -8.79
CA THR A 102 6.70 -15.01 -7.87
C THR A 102 6.37 -14.10 -6.70
N SER A 103 5.39 -14.50 -5.90
CA SER A 103 4.94 -13.75 -4.73
C SER A 103 6.09 -13.43 -3.79
N GLY A 104 6.17 -12.18 -3.33
CA GLY A 104 7.23 -11.71 -2.44
C GLY A 104 8.48 -11.20 -3.15
N ASP A 105 8.64 -11.46 -4.46
CA ASP A 105 9.78 -10.93 -5.21
C ASP A 105 9.70 -9.40 -5.29
N LEU A 106 10.84 -8.76 -5.02
CA LEU A 106 10.97 -7.31 -5.05
C LEU A 106 11.20 -6.83 -6.48
N TYR A 107 10.27 -6.06 -7.03
CA TYR A 107 10.37 -5.55 -8.39
C TYR A 107 10.75 -4.08 -8.48
N ALA A 108 10.64 -3.32 -7.38
CA ALA A 108 11.03 -1.92 -7.37
C ALA A 108 11.38 -1.41 -5.97
N THR A 109 11.89 -0.18 -5.92
CA THR A 109 12.07 0.64 -4.73
C THR A 109 11.47 2.03 -4.95
N VAL A 110 10.94 2.61 -3.88
CA VAL A 110 10.48 4.00 -3.82
C VAL A 110 11.04 4.68 -2.56
N PHE A 111 11.40 5.95 -2.67
CA PHE A 111 11.95 6.69 -1.54
C PHE A 111 10.84 7.36 -0.74
N GLU A 112 10.52 6.89 0.47
CA GLU A 112 9.51 7.52 1.33
C GLU A 112 10.02 8.80 1.99
N ASN A 113 11.23 8.73 2.54
CA ASN A 113 11.95 9.85 3.14
C ASN A 113 13.45 9.70 2.85
N SER A 114 14.28 10.60 3.38
CA SER A 114 15.74 10.56 3.16
C SER A 114 16.45 9.42 3.87
N LEU A 115 15.75 8.68 4.74
CA LEU A 115 16.30 7.63 5.60
C LEU A 115 15.91 6.23 5.13
N VAL A 116 14.73 6.08 4.55
CA VAL A 116 14.09 4.79 4.31
C VAL A 116 13.76 4.62 2.84
N GLU A 117 14.40 3.61 2.26
CA GLU A 117 13.97 3.01 1.00
C GLU A 117 12.81 2.06 1.27
N HIS A 118 11.73 2.24 0.52
CA HIS A 118 10.59 1.34 0.57
C HIS A 118 10.65 0.39 -0.63
N HIS A 119 10.80 -0.90 -0.37
CA HIS A 119 10.74 -1.89 -1.42
C HIS A 119 9.28 -2.16 -1.86
N ILE A 120 9.11 -2.54 -3.11
CA ILE A 120 7.81 -2.96 -3.64
C ILE A 120 7.94 -4.45 -3.99
N ALA A 121 7.19 -5.26 -3.27
CA ALA A 121 7.11 -6.69 -3.51
C ALA A 121 5.85 -7.05 -4.28
N LEU A 122 5.93 -8.13 -5.03
CA LEU A 122 4.78 -8.71 -5.70
C LEU A 122 3.81 -9.29 -4.65
N PRO A 123 2.49 -9.02 -4.75
CA PRO A 123 1.52 -9.53 -3.79
C PRO A 123 1.47 -11.06 -3.81
N PRO A 124 1.00 -11.69 -2.72
CA PRO A 124 0.71 -13.12 -2.76
C PRO A 124 -0.40 -13.38 -3.77
N ASP A 125 -0.36 -14.57 -4.36
CA ASP A 125 -1.23 -14.99 -5.48
C ASP A 125 -0.89 -14.40 -6.85
N ALA A 126 0.17 -13.60 -6.94
CA ALA A 126 0.75 -13.17 -8.20
C ALA A 126 2.02 -13.97 -8.52
N MET A 127 2.05 -14.51 -9.73
CA MET A 127 3.20 -15.18 -10.33
C MET A 127 3.09 -15.04 -11.84
N GLY A 128 4.19 -15.08 -12.56
CA GLY A 128 4.18 -15.09 -14.01
C GLY A 128 5.45 -14.57 -14.64
N LYS A 129 5.39 -14.42 -15.96
CA LYS A 129 6.44 -13.82 -16.76
C LYS A 129 6.19 -12.32 -16.88
N ILE A 130 7.23 -11.52 -16.68
CA ILE A 130 7.14 -10.06 -16.87
C ILE A 130 6.89 -9.76 -18.34
N THR A 131 5.83 -9.01 -18.62
CA THR A 131 5.50 -8.51 -19.96
C THR A 131 5.77 -7.02 -20.12
N TYR A 132 5.79 -6.28 -19.02
CA TYR A 132 6.08 -4.85 -19.00
C TYR A 132 6.58 -4.45 -17.62
N VAL A 133 7.60 -3.59 -17.60
CA VAL A 133 8.05 -2.87 -16.40
C VAL A 133 8.14 -1.39 -16.77
N ALA A 134 7.60 -0.53 -15.92
CA ALA A 134 7.71 0.90 -16.12
C ALA A 134 9.17 1.37 -15.98
N PRO A 135 9.65 2.31 -16.81
CA PRO A 135 10.98 2.88 -16.65
C PRO A 135 11.08 3.71 -15.35
N PRO A 136 12.29 3.96 -14.83
CA PRO A 136 12.50 4.83 -13.69
C PRO A 136 11.84 6.20 -13.91
N GLY A 137 11.14 6.73 -12.90
CA GLY A 137 10.39 7.98 -13.06
C GLY A 137 9.46 8.32 -11.91
N GLN A 138 8.62 9.33 -12.11
CA GLN A 138 7.63 9.79 -11.13
C GLN A 138 6.26 9.19 -11.47
N TYR A 139 5.69 8.41 -10.56
CA TYR A 139 4.40 7.73 -10.74
C TYR A 139 3.48 7.96 -9.55
N SER A 140 2.19 7.99 -9.81
CA SER A 140 1.16 7.98 -8.79
C SER A 140 0.87 6.56 -8.30
N LEU A 141 0.19 6.42 -7.16
CA LEU A 141 -0.22 5.11 -6.65
C LEU A 141 -1.27 4.41 -7.54
N LYS A 142 -1.85 5.11 -8.52
CA LYS A 142 -2.82 4.57 -9.49
C LYS A 142 -2.14 4.01 -10.74
N ASP A 143 -0.89 4.39 -10.98
CA ASP A 143 -0.22 4.04 -12.22
C ASP A 143 0.25 2.60 -12.20
N THR A 144 0.05 1.92 -13.33
CA THR A 144 0.54 0.56 -13.52
C THR A 144 2.03 0.60 -13.79
N VAL A 145 2.79 -0.07 -12.93
CA VAL A 145 4.26 -0.09 -13.01
C VAL A 145 4.81 -1.46 -13.42
N LEU A 146 3.98 -2.49 -13.41
CA LEU A 146 4.34 -3.86 -13.75
C LEU A 146 3.15 -4.59 -14.37
N GLU A 147 3.38 -5.34 -15.44
CA GLU A 147 2.41 -6.30 -15.98
C GLU A 147 3.02 -7.69 -16.08
N LEU A 148 2.30 -8.68 -15.55
CA LEU A 148 2.68 -10.08 -15.60
C LEU A 148 1.71 -10.87 -16.47
N GLU A 149 2.23 -11.87 -17.16
CA GLU A 149 1.44 -12.86 -17.88
C GLU A 149 1.64 -14.24 -17.26
N PHE A 150 0.52 -14.89 -16.96
CA PHE A 150 0.51 -16.28 -16.50
C PHE A 150 -0.64 -17.03 -17.15
N GLN A 151 -0.34 -18.13 -17.82
CA GLN A 151 -1.32 -18.97 -18.52
C GLN A 151 -2.23 -18.17 -19.48
N GLY A 152 -1.67 -17.17 -20.18
CA GLY A 152 -2.40 -16.32 -21.12
C GLY A 152 -3.25 -15.21 -20.47
N VAL A 153 -3.27 -15.12 -19.13
CA VAL A 153 -3.94 -14.03 -18.41
C VAL A 153 -2.93 -12.97 -18.02
N LYS A 154 -3.16 -11.73 -18.46
CA LYS A 154 -2.35 -10.56 -18.07
C LYS A 154 -2.92 -9.90 -16.82
N LYS A 155 -2.09 -9.70 -15.81
CA LYS A 155 -2.40 -8.99 -14.56
C LYS A 155 -1.54 -7.75 -14.45
N LYS A 156 -2.16 -6.64 -14.04
CA LYS A 156 -1.51 -5.34 -13.86
C LYS A 156 -1.28 -5.08 -12.38
N PHE A 157 -0.13 -4.50 -12.06
CA PHE A 157 0.26 -4.19 -10.70
C PHE A 157 0.67 -2.72 -10.57
N THR A 158 0.19 -2.10 -9.51
CA THR A 158 0.53 -0.74 -9.09
C THR A 158 1.55 -0.78 -7.97
N MET A 159 2.08 0.37 -7.56
CA MET A 159 2.91 0.46 -6.35
C MET A 159 2.12 0.22 -5.06
N LEU A 160 0.80 0.39 -5.12
CA LEU A 160 -0.10 0.16 -4.00
C LEU A 160 -0.58 -1.30 -3.95
N GLN A 161 -0.54 -1.92 -2.78
CA GLN A 161 -1.20 -3.20 -2.53
C GLN A 161 -2.11 -3.08 -1.30
N THR A 162 -3.25 -3.75 -1.35
CA THR A 162 -4.20 -3.80 -0.25
C THR A 162 -4.07 -5.12 0.51
N TRP A 163 -4.13 -5.07 1.85
CA TRP A 163 -3.94 -6.25 2.69
C TRP A 163 -4.99 -6.38 3.81
N PRO A 164 -5.65 -7.54 3.96
CA PRO A 164 -6.59 -7.79 5.05
C PRO A 164 -5.93 -7.68 6.44
N VAL A 165 -6.43 -6.78 7.30
CA VAL A 165 -5.84 -6.53 8.64
C VAL A 165 -5.75 -7.78 9.52
N ARG A 166 -6.71 -8.70 9.37
CA ARG A 166 -6.83 -9.87 10.23
C ARG A 166 -6.07 -11.09 9.72
N THR A 167 -5.50 -11.01 8.53
CA THR A 167 -4.72 -12.09 7.94
C THR A 167 -3.25 -11.67 8.02
N PRO A 168 -2.38 -12.42 8.71
CA PRO A 168 -0.95 -12.10 8.71
C PRO A 168 -0.38 -12.21 7.30
N ARG A 169 0.64 -11.40 6.98
CA ARG A 169 1.34 -11.53 5.70
C ARG A 169 2.06 -12.87 5.62
N PRO A 170 2.03 -13.54 4.45
CA PRO A 170 2.76 -14.78 4.27
C PRO A 170 4.27 -14.54 4.37
N VAL A 171 4.97 -15.51 4.95
CA VAL A 171 6.43 -15.52 5.08
C VAL A 171 6.97 -16.86 4.60
N ALA A 172 8.19 -16.88 4.05
CA ALA A 172 8.78 -18.10 3.54
C ALA A 172 9.05 -19.14 4.64
N SER A 173 9.58 -18.69 5.79
CA SER A 173 9.81 -19.53 6.96
C SER A 173 9.88 -18.69 8.23
N LYS A 174 9.64 -19.33 9.38
CA LYS A 174 9.82 -18.72 10.70
C LYS A 174 11.20 -19.09 11.23
N LEU A 175 12.04 -18.08 11.49
CA LEU A 175 13.37 -18.27 12.07
C LEU A 175 13.34 -17.98 13.58
N ALA A 176 14.23 -18.64 14.32
CA ALA A 176 14.49 -18.28 15.71
C ALA A 176 15.30 -16.98 15.75
N ALA A 177 14.89 -16.03 16.61
CA ALA A 177 15.63 -14.79 16.77
C ALA A 177 16.86 -15.03 17.67
N ASP A 178 18.05 -14.81 17.10
CA ASP A 178 19.35 -14.98 17.76
C ASP A 178 20.09 -13.65 18.00
N THR A 179 19.62 -12.57 17.36
CA THR A 179 20.19 -11.23 17.47
C THR A 179 19.40 -10.39 18.49
N PRO A 180 20.03 -9.91 19.58
CA PRO A 180 19.34 -9.09 20.58
C PRO A 180 19.01 -7.71 20.04
N LEU A 181 17.82 -7.20 20.37
CA LEU A 181 17.44 -5.82 20.12
C LEU A 181 18.05 -4.91 21.20
N LEU A 182 18.91 -3.97 20.81
CA LEU A 182 19.51 -3.02 21.74
C LEU A 182 18.46 -2.01 22.23
N THR A 183 18.16 -2.04 23.53
CA THR A 183 17.15 -1.18 24.16
C THR A 183 17.71 0.14 24.70
N GLY A 184 19.03 0.26 24.83
CA GLY A 184 19.71 1.52 25.18
C GLY A 184 19.45 2.04 26.60
N GLN A 185 19.06 1.17 27.54
CA GLN A 185 18.92 1.49 28.97
C GLN A 185 20.23 1.36 29.72
#